data_AF-A0AA97PL98-F1
#
_entry.id   AF-A0AA97PL98-F1
#
_cell.length_a   1.000
_cell.length_b   1.000
_cell.length_c   1.000
_cell.angle_alpha   90.00
_cell.angle_beta   90.00
_cell.angle_gamma   90.00
#
_symmetry.space_group_name_H-M   'P 1'
#
loop_
_entity.id
_entity.type
_entity.pdbx_description
1 polymer ?
#
loop_
_entity_poly.entity_id
_entity_poly.type
_entity_poly.pdbx_seq_one_letter_code
_entity_poly.pdbx_strand_id
1 'polypeptide(L)'
;MDSTIKPPDQASQLYAPPAKNGIATPATKLNQYLIENLQEARELFELRRECWGSEKADRYLKKKRKYADNANEKAQLGFFKLMRSLGHQMNRATFALKIKKRTKAPAVLDLCIAPGGFAAAALRINPQASVCGFSLPEESGGHKLHLLSQDKSLTSRVNVEFRDITMMAAEMGCDPDDIPAEHPEAAEFSFDRPFADQKFSLAICDGQVLRTHDRCAYRGRHEPARLTASQFVMALRRVRTNGTIVALTHQVDSLHTFCKLHSLASFSELKLFKPVEEFGKQPSFYIVATNVKPCSEGAKQAIEECMRAWKSATFDFDKENNKEIYGAVSLEQFDKMLDEFGPAYLELARPILAIEAAALRRAPWMRRQQQLQ
;
A
#
# COMPACT_ATOMS: atom_id res chain seq x y z
N MET A 1 3.85 -42.52 -9.16
CA MET A 1 3.13 -41.46 -9.89
C MET A 1 3.00 -40.29 -8.94
N ASP A 2 4.10 -39.56 -8.76
CA ASP A 2 4.16 -38.37 -7.91
C ASP A 2 3.98 -37.13 -8.79
N SER A 3 2.77 -36.59 -8.85
CA SER A 3 2.54 -35.26 -9.39
C SER A 3 2.72 -34.25 -8.25
N THR A 4 3.98 -33.96 -7.90
CA THR A 4 4.32 -32.73 -7.17
C THR A 4 3.94 -31.53 -8.03
N ILE A 5 2.73 -31.03 -7.83
CA ILE A 5 2.33 -29.70 -8.30
C ILE A 5 3.20 -28.72 -7.51
N LYS A 6 4.29 -28.26 -8.13
CA LYS A 6 5.08 -27.15 -7.60
C LYS A 6 4.16 -25.92 -7.54
N PRO A 7 4.12 -25.19 -6.42
CA PRO A 7 3.41 -23.92 -6.37
C PRO A 7 3.97 -22.99 -7.45
N PRO A 8 3.13 -22.16 -8.10
CA PRO A 8 3.58 -21.28 -9.18
C PRO A 8 4.74 -20.38 -8.73
N ASP A 9 5.79 -20.31 -9.56
CA ASP A 9 6.98 -19.47 -9.34
C ASP A 9 6.56 -17.99 -9.31
N GLN A 10 6.87 -17.28 -8.22
CA GLN A 10 6.40 -15.93 -7.88
C GLN A 10 6.92 -14.81 -8.81
N ALA A 11 7.39 -15.12 -10.02
CA ALA A 11 7.25 -14.19 -11.15
C ALA A 11 5.77 -13.80 -11.33
N SER A 12 4.86 -14.69 -10.91
CA SER A 12 3.40 -14.51 -10.91
C SER A 12 2.79 -13.49 -9.96
N GLN A 13 3.57 -12.92 -9.05
CA GLN A 13 3.04 -12.00 -8.04
C GLN A 13 3.23 -10.51 -8.38
N LEU A 14 4.17 -10.19 -9.29
CA LEU A 14 4.38 -8.81 -9.75
C LEU A 14 3.38 -8.40 -10.82
N TYR A 15 2.89 -9.39 -11.57
CA TYR A 15 1.97 -9.24 -12.68
C TYR A 15 0.97 -10.38 -12.55
N ALA A 16 -0.33 -10.13 -12.61
CA ALA A 16 -1.31 -11.22 -12.67
C ALA A 16 -1.14 -12.00 -14.00
N PRO A 17 -1.35 -13.32 -14.02
CA PRO A 17 -1.39 -14.05 -15.28
C PRO A 17 -2.54 -13.51 -16.14
N PRO A 18 -2.42 -13.51 -17.49
CA PRO A 18 -3.51 -13.10 -18.35
C PRO A 18 -4.75 -13.94 -18.04
N ALA A 19 -5.91 -13.28 -17.94
CA ALA A 19 -7.16 -13.95 -17.62
C ALA A 19 -7.46 -15.06 -18.66
N LYS A 20 -7.88 -16.24 -18.19
CA LYS A 20 -8.38 -17.31 -19.06
C LYS A 20 -9.75 -16.92 -19.59
N ASN A 21 -9.95 -17.01 -20.90
CA ASN A 21 -11.21 -16.69 -21.56
C ASN A 21 -12.34 -17.63 -21.10
N GLY A 22 -13.51 -17.06 -20.77
CA GLY A 22 -14.77 -17.81 -20.69
C GLY A 22 -15.86 -17.20 -19.83
N ILE A 23 -15.54 -16.47 -18.75
CA ILE A 23 -16.54 -15.90 -17.83
C ILE A 23 -16.23 -14.43 -17.56
N ALA A 24 -17.21 -13.56 -17.78
CA ALA A 24 -17.10 -12.15 -17.41
C ALA A 24 -17.05 -12.03 -15.88
N THR A 25 -15.97 -11.46 -15.37
CA THR A 25 -15.79 -11.04 -13.98
C THR A 25 -15.57 -9.54 -13.92
N PRO A 26 -15.81 -8.88 -12.77
CA PRO A 26 -15.49 -7.45 -12.62
C PRO A 26 -14.01 -7.15 -12.95
N ALA A 27 -13.08 -8.04 -12.56
CA ALA A 27 -11.67 -7.88 -12.88
C ALA A 27 -11.38 -7.94 -14.39
N THR A 28 -11.95 -8.91 -15.11
CA THR A 28 -11.79 -8.98 -16.58
C THR A 28 -12.46 -7.80 -17.27
N LYS A 29 -13.59 -7.31 -16.74
CA LYS A 29 -14.29 -6.15 -17.29
C LYS A 29 -13.52 -4.85 -17.06
N LEU A 30 -12.90 -4.67 -15.89
CA LEU A 30 -11.98 -3.55 -15.63
C LEU A 30 -10.81 -3.53 -16.61
N ASN A 31 -10.17 -4.68 -16.82
CA ASN A 31 -9.07 -4.80 -17.77
C ASN A 31 -9.50 -4.43 -19.19
N GLN A 32 -10.69 -4.90 -19.62
CA GLN A 32 -11.25 -4.55 -20.91
C GLN A 32 -11.53 -3.05 -21.02
N TYR A 33 -12.15 -2.46 -19.99
CA TYR A 33 -12.42 -1.02 -19.93
C TYR A 33 -11.13 -0.18 -20.04
N LEU A 34 -10.06 -0.58 -19.34
CA LEU A 34 -8.75 0.07 -19.45
C LEU A 34 -8.16 -0.04 -20.84
N ILE A 35 -8.18 -1.24 -21.44
CA ILE A 35 -7.70 -1.50 -22.81
C ILE A 35 -8.47 -0.63 -23.80
N GLU A 36 -9.80 -0.59 -23.72
CA GLU A 36 -10.63 0.16 -24.67
C GLU A 36 -10.34 1.66 -24.63
N ASN A 37 -10.08 2.21 -23.44
CA ASN A 37 -10.00 3.65 -23.22
C ASN A 37 -8.59 4.23 -23.11
N LEU A 38 -7.55 3.42 -22.83
CA LEU A 38 -6.18 3.89 -22.61
C LEU A 38 -5.17 3.10 -23.46
N GLN A 39 -4.43 3.83 -24.32
CA GLN A 39 -3.34 3.24 -25.09
C GLN A 39 -2.21 2.74 -24.17
N GLU A 40 -1.97 3.43 -23.07
CA GLU A 40 -0.96 3.08 -22.07
C GLU A 40 -1.27 1.76 -21.37
N ALA A 41 -2.56 1.43 -21.17
CA ALA A 41 -2.98 0.14 -20.64
C ALA A 41 -2.68 -0.98 -21.63
N ARG A 42 -3.03 -0.79 -22.91
CA ARG A 42 -2.74 -1.76 -23.99
C ARG A 42 -1.26 -2.10 -24.02
N GLU A 43 -0.43 -1.06 -24.11
CA GLU A 43 1.02 -1.22 -24.17
C GLU A 43 1.57 -1.88 -22.90
N LEU A 44 1.15 -1.45 -21.71
CA LEU A 44 1.64 -2.03 -20.47
C LEU A 44 1.31 -3.52 -20.38
N PHE A 45 0.10 -3.93 -20.77
CA PHE A 45 -0.32 -5.32 -20.70
C PHE A 45 0.43 -6.21 -21.70
N GLU A 46 0.78 -5.69 -22.87
CA GLU A 46 1.68 -6.36 -23.81
C GLU A 46 3.09 -6.51 -23.24
N LEU A 47 3.68 -5.42 -22.71
CA LEU A 47 5.01 -5.44 -22.10
C LEU A 47 5.10 -6.40 -20.91
N ARG A 48 4.06 -6.46 -20.07
CA ARG A 48 3.98 -7.39 -18.94
C ARG A 48 3.92 -8.84 -19.43
N ARG A 49 3.17 -9.12 -20.50
CA ARG A 49 3.09 -10.46 -21.11
C ARG A 49 4.45 -10.90 -21.66
N GLU A 50 5.18 -10.01 -22.33
CA GLU A 50 6.55 -10.28 -22.77
C GLU A 50 7.50 -10.51 -21.60
N CYS A 51 7.38 -9.74 -20.52
CA CYS A 51 8.18 -9.91 -19.31
C CYS A 51 7.96 -11.30 -18.67
N TRP A 52 6.70 -11.74 -18.57
CA TRP A 52 6.31 -13.05 -18.03
C TRP A 52 6.94 -14.23 -18.78
N GLY A 53 7.17 -14.09 -20.08
CA GLY A 53 7.83 -15.12 -20.89
C GLY A 53 9.36 -15.08 -20.86
N SER A 54 9.97 -14.19 -20.08
CA SER A 54 11.41 -13.89 -20.17
C SER A 54 12.20 -14.39 -18.95
N GLU A 55 13.02 -15.42 -19.15
CA GLU A 55 13.99 -15.88 -18.13
C GLU A 55 14.97 -14.78 -17.66
N LYS A 56 15.26 -13.81 -18.53
CA LYS A 56 16.11 -12.66 -18.18
C LYS A 56 15.41 -11.72 -17.20
N ALA A 57 14.11 -11.49 -17.40
CA ALA A 57 13.29 -10.71 -16.47
C ALA A 57 13.23 -11.42 -15.11
N ASP A 58 12.98 -12.73 -15.10
CA ASP A 58 12.93 -13.52 -13.86
C ASP A 58 14.23 -13.48 -13.07
N ARG A 59 15.37 -13.68 -13.74
CA ARG A 59 16.69 -13.57 -13.09
C ARG A 59 16.92 -12.17 -12.50
N TYR A 60 16.56 -11.11 -13.23
CA TYR A 60 16.69 -9.74 -12.75
C TYR A 60 15.83 -9.51 -11.49
N LEU A 61 14.57 -9.93 -11.51
CA LEU A 61 13.63 -9.77 -10.40
C LEU A 61 14.05 -10.62 -9.18
N LYS A 62 14.51 -11.87 -9.39
CA LYS A 62 15.08 -12.71 -8.32
C LYS A 62 16.30 -12.05 -7.67
N LYS A 63 17.22 -11.48 -8.46
CA LYS A 63 18.38 -10.75 -7.94
C LYS A 63 17.96 -9.52 -7.12
N LYS A 64 17.01 -8.72 -7.61
CA LYS A 64 16.48 -7.55 -6.88
C LYS A 64 15.84 -7.92 -5.55
N ARG A 65 15.04 -8.99 -5.51
CA ARG A 65 14.45 -9.53 -4.27
C ARG A 65 15.51 -9.91 -3.25
N LYS A 66 16.51 -10.69 -3.67
CA LYS A 66 17.61 -11.11 -2.78
C LYS A 66 18.34 -9.92 -2.14
N TYR A 67 18.58 -8.83 -2.90
CA TYR A 67 19.20 -7.63 -2.32
C TYR A 67 18.28 -6.89 -1.34
N ALA A 68 16.98 -6.81 -1.62
CA ALA A 68 16.02 -6.18 -0.71
C ALA A 68 15.88 -6.98 0.60
N ASP A 69 15.88 -8.32 0.51
CA ASP A 69 15.71 -9.22 1.65
C ASP A 69 16.96 -9.28 2.56
N ASN A 70 18.13 -8.90 2.05
CA ASN A 70 19.42 -8.98 2.76
C ASN A 70 20.07 -7.59 2.89
N ALA A 71 19.26 -6.54 3.10
CA ALA A 71 19.74 -5.17 3.19
C ALA A 71 20.54 -4.93 4.47
N ASN A 72 21.84 -4.68 4.33
CA ASN A 72 22.72 -4.28 5.43
C ASN A 72 22.46 -2.83 5.89
N GLU A 73 23.07 -2.40 6.99
CA GLU A 73 22.85 -1.06 7.57
C GLU A 73 23.12 0.08 6.56
N LYS A 74 24.15 -0.05 5.72
CA LYS A 74 24.43 0.95 4.66
C LYS A 74 23.30 1.02 3.63
N ALA A 75 22.73 -0.12 3.24
CA ALA A 75 21.60 -0.18 2.34
C ALA A 75 20.32 0.40 2.98
N GLN A 76 20.07 0.12 4.27
CA GLN A 76 18.96 0.69 5.03
C GLN A 76 19.07 2.23 5.14
N LEU A 77 20.27 2.75 5.41
CA LEU A 77 20.51 4.21 5.40
C LEU A 77 20.33 4.82 4.00
N GLY A 78 20.76 4.11 2.96
CA GLY A 78 20.50 4.49 1.58
C GLY A 78 19.00 4.57 1.28
N PHE A 79 18.23 3.58 1.75
CA PHE A 79 16.78 3.54 1.62
C PHE A 79 16.11 4.70 2.37
N PHE A 80 16.52 5.02 3.60
CA PHE A 80 16.06 6.21 4.32
C PHE A 80 16.22 7.50 3.50
N LYS A 81 17.41 7.72 2.91
CA LYS A 81 17.69 8.91 2.09
C LYS A 81 16.84 8.93 0.81
N LEU A 82 16.64 7.76 0.19
CA LEU A 82 15.76 7.60 -0.96
C LEU A 82 14.32 7.98 -0.60
N MET A 83 13.74 7.38 0.45
CA MET A 83 12.37 7.66 0.86
C MET A 83 12.15 9.13 1.23
N ARG A 84 13.15 9.77 1.86
CA ARG A 84 13.14 11.22 2.11
C ARG A 84 13.10 12.04 0.80
N SER A 85 13.90 11.66 -0.20
CA SER A 85 13.88 12.30 -1.52
C SER A 85 12.52 12.13 -2.20
N LEU A 86 11.96 10.92 -2.17
CA LEU A 86 10.65 10.61 -2.72
C LEU A 86 9.55 11.44 -2.05
N GLY A 87 9.63 11.67 -0.73
CA GLY A 87 8.68 12.53 -0.01
C GLY A 87 8.68 13.96 -0.57
N HIS A 88 9.86 14.51 -0.85
CA HIS A 88 9.96 15.82 -1.49
C HIS A 88 9.46 15.83 -2.94
N GLN A 89 9.73 14.78 -3.73
CA GLN A 89 9.21 14.64 -5.09
C GLN A 89 7.67 14.58 -5.10
N MET A 90 7.10 13.71 -4.26
CA MET A 90 5.66 13.57 -4.09
C MET A 90 5.02 14.88 -3.70
N ASN A 91 5.59 15.59 -2.71
CA ASN A 91 5.08 16.88 -2.29
C ASN A 91 5.16 17.94 -3.39
N ARG A 92 6.20 17.96 -4.23
CA ARG A 92 6.26 18.89 -5.37
C ARG A 92 5.16 18.61 -6.39
N ALA A 93 4.89 17.33 -6.67
CA ALA A 93 3.89 16.93 -7.65
C ALA A 93 2.44 17.11 -7.17
N THR A 94 2.19 16.91 -5.87
CA THR A 94 0.82 16.75 -5.35
C THR A 94 0.47 17.64 -4.17
N PHE A 95 1.46 18.28 -3.54
CA PHE A 95 1.36 18.93 -2.22
C PHE A 95 0.98 17.98 -1.07
N ALA A 96 1.16 16.66 -1.24
CA ALA A 96 0.74 15.64 -0.27
C ALA A 96 1.21 15.88 1.16
N LEU A 97 2.44 16.38 1.34
CA LEU A 97 3.04 16.54 2.67
C LEU A 97 2.83 17.94 3.25
N LYS A 98 2.28 18.89 2.49
CA LYS A 98 2.13 20.28 2.92
C LYS A 98 0.89 20.46 3.78
N ILE A 99 1.08 20.86 5.03
CA ILE A 99 -0.02 21.19 5.95
C ILE A 99 -0.39 22.67 5.80
N LYS A 100 -1.69 22.99 5.84
CA LYS A 100 -2.20 24.36 5.74
C LYS A 100 -1.65 25.22 6.89
N LYS A 101 -1.10 26.41 6.58
CA LYS A 101 -0.41 27.29 7.55
C LYS A 101 -1.26 27.68 8.78
N ARG A 102 -2.58 27.76 8.63
CA ARG A 102 -3.52 28.13 9.71
C ARG A 102 -3.91 26.95 10.62
N THR A 103 -3.35 25.77 10.38
CA THR A 103 -3.65 24.60 11.21
C THR A 103 -3.00 24.77 12.58
N LYS A 104 -3.81 24.83 13.63
CA LYS A 104 -3.30 24.80 15.02
C LYS A 104 -2.71 23.43 15.31
N ALA A 105 -1.51 23.40 15.92
CA ALA A 105 -0.78 22.18 16.25
C ALA A 105 -0.76 21.15 15.09
N PRO A 106 -0.11 21.47 13.96
CA PRO A 106 -0.02 20.56 12.84
C PRO A 106 0.70 19.29 13.29
N ALA A 107 0.12 18.13 12.99
CA ALA A 107 0.68 16.84 13.41
C ALA A 107 0.56 15.84 12.27
N VAL A 108 1.54 14.95 12.19
CA VAL A 108 1.61 13.86 11.21
C VAL A 108 1.53 12.53 11.94
N LEU A 109 0.73 11.60 11.41
CA LEU A 109 0.72 10.21 11.83
C LEU A 109 1.43 9.38 10.78
N ASP A 110 2.46 8.61 11.15
CA ASP A 110 3.16 7.69 10.26
C ASP A 110 3.07 6.26 10.80
N LEU A 111 2.21 5.44 10.18
CA LEU A 111 1.78 4.16 10.75
C LEU A 111 2.80 3.04 10.57
N CYS A 112 3.83 3.26 9.76
CA CYS A 112 4.96 2.35 9.56
C CYS A 112 6.22 3.21 9.37
N ILE A 113 6.55 3.99 10.40
CA ILE A 113 7.46 5.12 10.29
C ILE A 113 8.88 4.71 9.93
N ALA A 114 9.39 3.58 10.40
CA ALA A 114 10.79 3.21 10.15
C ALA A 114 11.04 2.92 8.65
N PRO A 115 12.13 3.45 8.06
CA PRO A 115 13.27 4.11 8.72
C PRO A 115 13.11 5.63 8.94
N GLY A 116 11.99 6.23 8.56
CA GLY A 116 11.60 7.60 8.89
C GLY A 116 11.74 8.60 7.74
N GLY A 117 11.90 8.13 6.51
CA GLY A 117 12.17 9.01 5.35
C GLY A 117 11.05 10.00 5.06
N PHE A 118 9.79 9.53 5.03
CA PHE A 118 8.64 10.40 4.79
C PHE A 118 8.35 11.33 5.98
N ALA A 119 8.42 10.83 7.22
CA ALA A 119 8.38 11.66 8.41
C ALA A 119 9.44 12.79 8.38
N ALA A 120 10.68 12.49 7.98
CA ALA A 120 11.74 13.48 7.83
C ALA A 120 11.38 14.57 6.80
N ALA A 121 10.87 14.16 5.64
CA ALA A 121 10.43 15.08 4.59
C ALA A 121 9.27 15.97 5.09
N ALA A 122 8.27 15.38 5.74
CA ALA A 122 7.11 16.08 6.29
C ALA A 122 7.51 17.12 7.36
N LEU A 123 8.41 16.77 8.29
CA LEU A 123 8.90 17.70 9.33
C LEU A 123 9.74 18.86 8.77
N ARG A 124 10.43 18.65 7.64
CA ARG A 124 11.16 19.72 6.93
C ARG A 124 10.22 20.64 6.17
N ILE A 125 9.17 20.09 5.55
CA ILE A 125 8.15 20.89 4.84
C ILE A 125 7.28 21.67 5.81
N ASN A 126 7.07 21.15 7.03
CA ASN A 126 6.23 21.74 8.06
C ASN A 126 7.05 21.96 9.35
N PRO A 127 7.76 23.10 9.48
CA PRO A 127 8.66 23.35 10.61
C PRO A 127 7.98 23.35 11.99
N GLN A 128 6.67 23.64 12.04
CA GLN A 128 5.88 23.66 13.27
C GLN A 128 5.20 22.33 13.59
N ALA A 129 5.34 21.31 12.73
CA ALA A 129 4.67 20.05 12.92
C ALA A 129 5.42 19.10 13.86
N SER A 130 4.68 18.26 14.56
CA SER A 130 5.17 17.04 15.21
C SER A 130 4.78 15.80 14.40
N VAL A 131 5.46 14.69 14.67
CA VAL A 131 5.15 13.36 14.14
C VAL A 131 4.88 12.42 15.31
N CYS A 132 3.75 11.72 15.25
CA CYS A 132 3.54 10.48 15.99
C CYS A 132 3.66 9.32 15.00
N GLY A 133 4.23 8.20 15.40
CA GLY A 133 4.35 7.07 14.50
C GLY A 133 4.32 5.72 15.20
N PHE A 134 4.11 4.69 14.39
CA PHE A 134 4.23 3.30 14.78
C PHE A 134 5.30 2.63 13.94
N SER A 135 6.08 1.75 14.54
CA SER A 135 7.01 0.86 13.82
C SER A 135 6.94 -0.52 14.41
N LEU A 136 7.16 -1.55 13.58
CA LEU A 136 7.45 -2.87 14.10
C LEU A 136 8.77 -2.82 14.92
N PRO A 137 8.86 -3.49 16.08
CA PRO A 137 10.12 -3.63 16.81
C PRO A 137 11.19 -4.34 15.98
N GLU A 138 12.48 -4.01 16.18
CA GLU A 138 13.58 -4.59 15.40
C GLU A 138 13.71 -6.11 15.64
N GLU A 139 13.47 -6.55 16.87
CA GLU A 139 13.42 -7.96 17.28
C GLU A 139 12.33 -8.77 16.56
N SER A 140 11.27 -8.10 16.10
CA SER A 140 10.17 -8.70 15.32
C SER A 140 10.39 -8.52 13.80
N GLY A 141 11.58 -8.12 13.37
CA GLY A 141 11.93 -7.89 11.97
C GLY A 141 11.70 -6.45 11.49
N GLY A 142 11.40 -5.52 12.40
CA GLY A 142 11.30 -4.10 12.11
C GLY A 142 12.63 -3.45 11.70
N HIS A 143 12.53 -2.24 11.14
CA HIS A 143 13.71 -1.48 10.73
C HIS A 143 14.13 -0.46 11.80
N LYS A 144 15.43 -0.20 11.86
CA LYS A 144 16.00 0.89 12.64
C LYS A 144 15.43 2.24 12.19
N LEU A 145 14.99 3.04 13.16
CA LEU A 145 14.46 4.38 12.91
C LEU A 145 15.59 5.39 12.66
N HIS A 146 16.14 5.38 11.44
CA HIS A 146 17.26 6.23 11.05
C HIS A 146 17.00 7.73 11.22
N LEU A 147 15.75 8.20 11.11
CA LEU A 147 15.36 9.59 11.37
C LEU A 147 15.97 10.16 12.67
N LEU A 148 15.92 9.40 13.77
CA LEU A 148 16.40 9.87 15.07
C LEU A 148 17.92 10.02 15.14
N SER A 149 18.65 9.23 14.34
CA SER A 149 20.12 9.25 14.28
C SER A 149 20.66 10.25 13.27
N GLN A 150 19.93 10.49 12.16
CA GLN A 150 20.41 11.27 11.02
C GLN A 150 20.02 12.75 11.06
N ASP A 151 18.92 13.10 11.72
CA ASP A 151 18.41 14.48 11.78
C ASP A 151 18.07 14.82 13.25
N LYS A 152 19.10 14.98 14.10
CA LYS A 152 18.94 15.24 15.55
C LYS A 152 18.05 16.45 15.90
N SER A 153 17.99 17.46 15.02
CA SER A 153 17.11 18.62 15.20
C SER A 153 15.62 18.31 15.03
N LEU A 154 15.28 17.14 14.47
CA LEU A 154 13.91 16.67 14.31
C LEU A 154 13.46 15.77 15.46
N THR A 155 14.39 15.15 16.18
CA THR A 155 14.13 14.14 17.22
C THR A 155 13.14 14.63 18.29
N SER A 156 13.24 15.87 18.75
CA SER A 156 12.33 16.42 19.78
C SER A 156 10.87 16.55 19.31
N ARG A 157 10.61 16.40 18.00
CA ARG A 157 9.27 16.48 17.39
C ARG A 157 8.73 15.12 16.97
N VAL A 158 9.40 14.03 17.33
CA VAL A 158 9.05 12.67 16.92
C VAL A 158 8.74 11.84 18.15
N ASN A 159 7.53 11.28 18.20
CA ASN A 159 7.11 10.31 19.20
C ASN A 159 6.72 9.00 18.51
N VAL A 160 7.28 7.86 18.92
CA VAL A 160 7.10 6.57 18.22
C VAL A 160 6.79 5.46 19.19
N GLU A 161 5.78 4.67 18.85
CA GLU A 161 5.44 3.40 19.49
C GLU A 161 6.00 2.24 18.67
N PHE A 162 6.82 1.39 19.28
CA PHE A 162 7.33 0.18 18.63
C PHE A 162 6.40 -0.99 18.92
N ARG A 163 5.42 -1.22 18.04
CA ARG A 163 4.38 -2.26 18.17
C ARG A 163 3.90 -2.74 16.80
N ASP A 164 3.46 -3.99 16.72
CA ASP A 164 2.79 -4.52 15.55
C ASP A 164 1.34 -3.99 15.46
N ILE A 165 1.10 -3.04 14.57
CA ILE A 165 -0.24 -2.45 14.38
C ILE A 165 -1.30 -3.47 13.92
N THR A 166 -0.88 -4.63 13.39
CA THR A 166 -1.80 -5.70 13.01
C THR A 166 -2.34 -6.50 14.20
N MET A 167 -1.78 -6.28 15.39
CA MET A 167 -2.19 -6.91 16.65
C MET A 167 -3.01 -6.00 17.57
N MET A 168 -3.29 -4.77 17.15
CA MET A 168 -4.08 -3.82 17.93
C MET A 168 -5.59 -4.11 17.77
N ALA A 169 -6.09 -5.14 18.46
CA ALA A 169 -7.47 -5.61 18.37
C ALA A 169 -8.49 -4.51 18.73
N ALA A 170 -8.19 -3.67 19.72
CA ALA A 170 -9.08 -2.55 20.08
C ALA A 170 -9.21 -1.49 18.97
N GLU A 171 -8.20 -1.32 18.11
CA GLU A 171 -8.36 -0.48 16.91
C GLU A 171 -9.35 -1.08 15.92
N MET A 172 -9.50 -2.40 15.92
CA MET A 172 -10.42 -3.14 15.06
C MET A 172 -11.81 -3.33 15.69
N GLY A 173 -12.06 -2.68 16.83
CA GLY A 173 -13.32 -2.77 17.56
C GLY A 173 -13.60 -4.19 18.04
N CYS A 174 -12.57 -4.84 18.55
CA CYS A 174 -12.70 -6.06 19.33
C CYS A 174 -12.47 -5.73 20.81
N ASP A 175 -13.29 -6.35 21.66
CA ASP A 175 -13.07 -6.47 23.09
C ASP A 175 -12.34 -7.79 23.41
N PRO A 176 -11.77 -7.97 24.63
CA PRO A 176 -11.08 -9.21 24.99
C PRO A 176 -11.90 -10.48 24.77
N ASP A 177 -13.21 -10.41 25.01
CA ASP A 177 -14.13 -11.54 24.85
C ASP A 177 -14.41 -11.88 23.37
N ASP A 178 -14.06 -11.00 22.42
CA ASP A 178 -14.19 -11.26 20.98
C ASP A 178 -13.02 -12.11 20.43
N ILE A 179 -11.94 -12.29 21.19
CA ILE A 179 -10.76 -13.04 20.74
C ILE A 179 -10.99 -14.53 21.02
N PRO A 180 -11.00 -15.42 20.00
CA PRO A 180 -11.17 -16.85 20.23
C PRO A 180 -10.03 -17.39 21.11
N ALA A 181 -10.38 -18.17 22.14
CA ALA A 181 -9.41 -18.72 23.09
C ALA A 181 -8.41 -19.69 22.43
N GLU A 182 -8.85 -20.35 21.36
CA GLU A 182 -8.08 -21.26 20.52
C GLU A 182 -7.20 -20.54 19.49
N HIS A 183 -7.30 -19.21 19.36
CA HIS A 183 -6.47 -18.46 18.41
C HIS A 183 -4.98 -18.60 18.81
N PRO A 184 -4.07 -18.96 17.88
CA PRO A 184 -2.67 -19.27 18.20
C PRO A 184 -1.91 -18.15 18.92
N GLU A 185 -2.33 -16.90 18.71
CA GLU A 185 -1.75 -15.69 19.29
C GLU A 185 -2.77 -14.91 20.15
N ALA A 186 -3.76 -15.57 20.77
CA ALA A 186 -4.83 -14.92 21.54
C ALA A 186 -4.30 -13.94 22.61
N ALA A 187 -3.23 -14.33 23.32
CA ALA A 187 -2.62 -13.54 24.38
C ALA A 187 -1.80 -12.33 23.87
N GLU A 188 -1.46 -12.30 22.58
CA GLU A 188 -0.60 -11.26 21.99
C GLU A 188 -1.40 -10.05 21.45
N PHE A 189 -2.74 -10.15 21.41
CA PHE A 189 -3.57 -9.04 20.98
C PHE A 189 -3.54 -7.89 21.99
N SER A 190 -3.29 -6.68 21.49
CA SER A 190 -3.22 -5.48 22.30
C SER A 190 -4.54 -4.71 22.27
N PHE A 191 -4.95 -4.27 23.45
CA PHE A 191 -6.10 -3.37 23.65
C PHE A 191 -5.68 -1.92 23.93
N ASP A 192 -4.37 -1.66 23.95
CA ASP A 192 -3.82 -0.32 24.03
C ASP A 192 -4.10 0.43 22.73
N ARG A 193 -4.49 1.71 22.86
CA ARG A 193 -4.76 2.57 21.70
C ARG A 193 -3.95 3.87 21.75
N PRO A 194 -2.60 3.80 21.59
CA PRO A 194 -1.79 5.01 21.57
C PRO A 194 -2.29 6.00 20.53
N PHE A 195 -2.22 7.28 20.89
CA PHE A 195 -2.65 8.40 20.06
C PHE A 195 -4.14 8.36 19.62
N ALA A 196 -5.02 7.59 20.28
CA ALA A 196 -6.43 7.52 19.91
C ALA A 196 -7.15 8.87 19.99
N ASP A 197 -6.83 9.67 21.02
CA ASP A 197 -7.45 10.98 21.25
C ASP A 197 -6.83 12.10 20.40
N GLN A 198 -5.79 11.77 19.62
CA GLN A 198 -5.09 12.74 18.78
C GLN A 198 -5.66 12.79 17.38
N LYS A 199 -5.61 13.99 16.79
CA LYS A 199 -6.01 14.23 15.39
C LYS A 199 -4.84 14.76 14.58
N PHE A 200 -4.69 14.26 13.37
CA PHE A 200 -3.54 14.53 12.52
C PHE A 200 -3.95 15.23 11.23
N SER A 201 -3.11 16.15 10.78
CA SER A 201 -3.30 16.88 9.54
C SER A 201 -2.89 16.04 8.31
N LEU A 202 -2.00 15.08 8.54
CA LEU A 202 -1.49 14.16 7.55
C LEU A 202 -1.37 12.77 8.18
N ALA A 203 -1.85 11.73 7.51
CA ALA A 203 -1.55 10.34 7.84
C ALA A 203 -0.78 9.67 6.69
N ILE A 204 0.22 8.86 7.01
CA ILE A 204 1.08 8.15 6.07
C ILE A 204 0.94 6.65 6.34
N CYS A 205 0.57 5.92 5.30
CA CYS A 205 0.35 4.48 5.26
C CYS A 205 1.29 3.85 4.24
N ASP A 206 2.56 3.65 4.60
CA ASP A 206 3.60 3.09 3.73
C ASP A 206 4.10 1.70 4.18
N GLY A 207 3.34 1.06 5.06
CA GLY A 207 3.66 -0.26 5.60
C GLY A 207 3.58 -1.35 4.54
N GLN A 208 4.61 -2.21 4.51
CA GLN A 208 4.64 -3.41 3.69
C GLN A 208 5.06 -4.62 4.52
N VAL A 209 4.49 -5.77 4.18
CA VAL A 209 4.93 -7.05 4.74
C VAL A 209 6.21 -7.48 4.04
N LEU A 210 7.26 -7.74 4.83
CA LEU A 210 8.52 -8.25 4.31
C LEU A 210 8.53 -9.76 4.28
N ARG A 211 9.25 -10.33 3.30
CA ARG A 211 9.40 -11.79 3.12
C ARG A 211 10.21 -12.45 4.22
N THR A 212 10.99 -11.67 4.96
CA THR A 212 11.92 -12.14 6.01
C THR A 212 11.29 -12.14 7.39
N HIS A 213 10.06 -11.64 7.56
CA HIS A 213 9.40 -11.68 8.85
C HIS A 213 9.03 -13.12 9.21
N ASP A 214 9.49 -13.58 10.36
CA ASP A 214 9.04 -14.83 10.96
C ASP A 214 7.69 -14.59 11.64
N ARG A 215 6.66 -15.36 11.25
CA ARG A 215 5.26 -15.12 11.63
C ARG A 215 4.50 -16.44 11.73
N CYS A 216 3.49 -16.48 12.60
CA CYS A 216 2.58 -17.61 12.70
C CYS A 216 1.94 -17.93 11.33
N ALA A 217 1.79 -19.23 11.05
CA ALA A 217 1.41 -19.73 9.72
C ALA A 217 0.08 -19.14 9.20
N TYR A 218 -0.90 -18.92 10.09
CA TYR A 218 -2.20 -18.36 9.70
C TYR A 218 -2.08 -16.96 9.08
N ARG A 219 -1.09 -16.17 9.52
CA ARG A 219 -0.87 -14.82 8.99
C ARG A 219 -0.47 -14.86 7.53
N GLY A 220 0.27 -15.88 7.09
CA GLY A 220 0.90 -16.01 5.77
C GLY A 220 0.34 -15.13 4.65
N ARG A 221 -0.70 -15.61 3.95
CA ARG A 221 -1.31 -14.90 2.80
C ARG A 221 -2.22 -13.73 3.20
N HIS A 222 -2.64 -13.66 4.45
CA HIS A 222 -3.66 -12.72 4.96
C HIS A 222 -3.06 -11.42 5.48
N GLU A 223 -1.79 -11.48 5.85
CA GLU A 223 -1.08 -10.41 6.54
C GLU A 223 -0.97 -9.10 5.76
N PRO A 224 -0.76 -9.08 4.42
CA PRO A 224 -0.83 -7.83 3.67
C PRO A 224 -2.19 -7.13 3.79
N ALA A 225 -3.27 -7.91 3.85
CA ALA A 225 -4.61 -7.36 4.03
C ALA A 225 -4.84 -6.88 5.47
N ARG A 226 -4.39 -7.63 6.48
CA ARG A 226 -4.40 -7.19 7.89
C ARG A 226 -3.65 -5.87 8.07
N LEU A 227 -2.44 -5.76 7.50
CA LEU A 227 -1.63 -4.55 7.56
C LEU A 227 -2.29 -3.36 6.83
N THR A 228 -2.83 -3.60 5.64
CA THR A 228 -3.55 -2.55 4.89
C THR A 228 -4.76 -2.06 5.67
N ALA A 229 -5.61 -2.98 6.14
CA ALA A 229 -6.80 -2.65 6.92
C ALA A 229 -6.44 -1.86 8.19
N SER A 230 -5.41 -2.29 8.92
CA SER A 230 -4.95 -1.62 10.13
C SER A 230 -4.53 -0.18 9.85
N GLN A 231 -3.73 0.01 8.80
CA GLN A 231 -3.29 1.34 8.39
C GLN A 231 -4.47 2.26 8.03
N PHE A 232 -5.44 1.78 7.25
CA PHE A 232 -6.59 2.58 6.85
C PHE A 232 -7.53 2.90 8.01
N VAL A 233 -7.84 1.94 8.89
CA VAL A 233 -8.68 2.18 10.09
C VAL A 233 -8.05 3.25 10.97
N MET A 234 -6.76 3.11 11.29
CA MET A 234 -6.07 4.06 12.15
C MET A 234 -5.94 5.43 11.52
N ALA A 235 -5.64 5.52 10.21
CA ALA A 235 -5.54 6.77 9.47
C ALA A 235 -6.89 7.50 9.41
N LEU A 236 -7.96 6.83 9.01
CA LEU A 236 -9.29 7.44 8.85
C LEU A 236 -9.89 7.89 10.18
N ARG A 237 -9.70 7.13 11.26
CA ARG A 237 -10.16 7.53 12.60
C ARG A 237 -9.44 8.75 13.15
N ARG A 238 -8.19 8.99 12.72
CA ARG A 238 -7.32 10.00 13.33
C ARG A 238 -7.01 11.19 12.42
N VAL A 239 -7.29 11.12 11.11
CA VAL A 239 -7.15 12.27 10.22
C VAL A 239 -8.18 13.35 10.57
N ARG A 240 -7.77 14.62 10.48
CA ARG A 240 -8.66 15.78 10.63
C ARG A 240 -9.53 15.94 9.40
N THR A 241 -10.69 16.57 9.56
CA THR A 241 -11.45 17.11 8.43
C THR A 241 -10.56 18.04 7.61
N ASN A 242 -10.61 17.85 6.29
CA ASN A 242 -9.75 18.50 5.32
C ASN A 242 -8.25 18.16 5.41
N GLY A 243 -7.90 17.09 6.13
CA GLY A 243 -6.55 16.54 6.19
C GLY A 243 -6.18 15.73 4.94
N THR A 244 -4.99 15.15 4.98
CA THR A 244 -4.44 14.33 3.89
C THR A 244 -4.11 12.92 4.37
N ILE A 245 -4.38 11.91 3.54
CA ILE A 245 -3.87 10.55 3.69
C ILE A 245 -2.98 10.25 2.49
N VAL A 246 -1.76 9.78 2.76
CA VAL A 246 -0.84 9.23 1.77
C VAL A 246 -0.78 7.73 2.00
N ALA A 247 -1.10 6.92 1.00
CA ALA A 247 -1.10 5.47 1.14
C ALA A 247 -0.38 4.79 -0.02
N LEU A 248 0.52 3.88 0.30
CA LEU A 248 1.12 2.98 -0.67
C LEU A 248 0.07 1.96 -1.15
N THR A 249 0.02 1.75 -2.47
CA THR A 249 -0.80 0.71 -3.08
C THR A 249 -0.07 0.12 -4.29
N HIS A 250 -0.65 -0.93 -4.87
CA HIS A 250 -0.08 -1.68 -5.98
C HIS A 250 -1.11 -1.91 -7.08
N GLN A 251 -0.62 -2.07 -8.32
CA GLN A 251 -1.41 -2.49 -9.48
C GLN A 251 -2.66 -1.62 -9.66
N VAL A 252 -2.48 -0.44 -10.28
CA VAL A 252 -3.59 0.49 -10.51
C VAL A 252 -4.71 -0.16 -11.31
N ASP A 253 -4.36 -1.14 -12.14
CA ASP A 253 -5.22 -1.95 -13.00
C ASP A 253 -5.93 -3.12 -12.29
N SER A 254 -5.75 -3.31 -10.98
CA SER A 254 -6.45 -4.35 -10.23
C SER A 254 -7.83 -3.91 -9.75
N LEU A 255 -8.80 -4.84 -9.74
CA LEU A 255 -10.14 -4.59 -9.19
C LEU A 255 -10.10 -4.07 -7.76
N HIS A 256 -9.24 -4.66 -6.93
CA HIS A 256 -9.06 -4.23 -5.54
C HIS A 256 -8.66 -2.76 -5.43
N THR A 257 -7.70 -2.32 -6.24
CA THR A 257 -7.25 -0.92 -6.25
C THR A 257 -8.32 0.00 -6.82
N PHE A 258 -9.07 -0.41 -7.86
CA PHE A 258 -10.22 0.34 -8.34
C PHE A 258 -11.26 0.57 -7.23
N CYS A 259 -11.68 -0.49 -6.53
CA CYS A 259 -12.66 -0.38 -5.44
C CYS A 259 -12.16 0.53 -4.30
N LYS A 260 -10.87 0.44 -3.97
CA LYS A 260 -10.24 1.31 -2.97
C LYS A 260 -10.25 2.79 -3.38
N LEU A 261 -9.91 3.08 -4.64
CA LEU A 261 -9.95 4.44 -5.18
C LEU A 261 -11.38 4.98 -5.23
N HIS A 262 -12.33 4.18 -5.68
CA HIS A 262 -13.76 4.53 -5.66
C HIS A 262 -14.24 4.89 -4.26
N SER A 263 -13.96 4.03 -3.27
CA SER A 263 -14.31 4.28 -1.87
C SER A 263 -13.71 5.60 -1.36
N LEU A 264 -12.40 5.81 -1.53
CA LEU A 264 -11.75 7.05 -1.09
C LEU A 264 -12.29 8.30 -1.81
N ALA A 265 -12.64 8.20 -3.10
CA ALA A 265 -13.17 9.31 -3.87
C ALA A 265 -14.53 9.80 -3.34
N SER A 266 -15.32 8.93 -2.69
CA SER A 266 -16.61 9.31 -2.11
C SER A 266 -16.50 10.32 -0.94
N PHE A 267 -15.32 10.46 -0.33
CA PHE A 267 -15.10 11.34 0.82
C PHE A 267 -13.78 12.13 0.78
N SER A 268 -13.07 12.15 -0.35
CA SER A 268 -11.81 12.88 -0.52
C SER A 268 -11.52 13.22 -1.99
N GLU A 269 -10.57 14.12 -2.20
CA GLU A 269 -10.02 14.42 -3.53
C GLU A 269 -8.75 13.62 -3.76
N LEU A 270 -8.68 12.90 -4.88
CA LEU A 270 -7.58 11.98 -5.16
C LEU A 270 -6.56 12.54 -6.15
N LYS A 271 -5.29 12.26 -5.88
CA LYS A 271 -4.19 12.29 -6.84
C LYS A 271 -3.36 11.03 -6.68
N LEU A 272 -2.76 10.55 -7.76
CA LEU A 272 -1.82 9.43 -7.72
C LEU A 272 -0.39 9.93 -7.98
N PHE A 273 0.58 9.30 -7.32
CA PHE A 273 1.99 9.62 -7.49
C PHE A 273 2.81 8.34 -7.66
N LYS A 274 3.61 8.28 -8.73
CA LYS A 274 4.55 7.19 -9.00
C LYS A 274 5.96 7.75 -9.23
N PRO A 275 6.96 7.33 -8.44
CA PRO A 275 8.35 7.67 -8.71
C PRO A 275 8.81 7.08 -10.04
N VAL A 276 9.28 7.94 -10.94
CA VAL A 276 9.62 7.57 -12.33
C VAL A 276 10.91 6.75 -12.37
N GLU A 277 11.94 7.16 -11.65
CA GLU A 277 13.28 6.58 -11.78
C GLU A 277 13.47 5.37 -10.86
N GLU A 278 13.02 5.50 -9.61
CA GLU A 278 13.38 4.57 -8.54
C GLU A 278 12.47 3.35 -8.53
N PHE A 279 11.16 3.56 -8.73
CA PHE A 279 10.13 2.52 -8.68
C PHE A 279 9.30 2.43 -9.97
N GLY A 280 9.78 3.02 -11.07
CA GLY A 280 9.05 3.02 -12.34
C GLY A 280 8.64 1.63 -12.84
N LYS A 281 9.51 0.61 -12.66
CA LYS A 281 9.26 -0.78 -13.12
C LYS A 281 8.40 -1.61 -12.17
N GLN A 282 8.15 -1.13 -10.95
CA GLN A 282 7.34 -1.85 -9.96
C GLN A 282 5.88 -1.47 -10.16
N PRO A 283 4.91 -2.30 -9.79
CA PRO A 283 3.49 -1.92 -9.87
C PRO A 283 3.06 -0.99 -8.72
N SER A 284 3.97 -0.62 -7.81
CA SER A 284 3.71 0.24 -6.67
C SER A 284 3.56 1.71 -7.05
N PHE A 285 2.69 2.41 -6.32
CA PHE A 285 2.46 3.86 -6.39
C PHE A 285 1.77 4.35 -5.12
N TYR A 286 1.64 5.66 -4.97
CA TYR A 286 1.01 6.31 -3.82
C TYR A 286 -0.32 6.93 -4.20
N ILE A 287 -1.35 6.66 -3.39
CA ILE A 287 -2.59 7.41 -3.34
C ILE A 287 -2.36 8.63 -2.45
N VAL A 288 -2.76 9.80 -2.92
CA VAL A 288 -2.79 11.04 -2.15
C VAL A 288 -4.24 11.48 -2.07
N ALA A 289 -4.89 11.18 -0.94
CA ALA A 289 -6.25 11.58 -0.65
C ALA A 289 -6.25 12.86 0.18
N THR A 290 -6.75 13.96 -0.38
CA THR A 290 -6.79 15.28 0.25
C THR A 290 -8.23 15.70 0.54
N ASN A 291 -8.39 16.75 1.35
CA ASN A 291 -9.70 17.25 1.75
C ASN A 291 -10.60 16.14 2.35
N VAL A 292 -9.98 15.23 3.12
CA VAL A 292 -10.67 14.05 3.66
C VAL A 292 -11.80 14.47 4.61
N LYS A 293 -12.96 13.84 4.46
CA LYS A 293 -14.15 14.03 5.32
C LYS A 293 -14.35 12.79 6.21
N PRO A 294 -13.58 12.64 7.31
CA PRO A 294 -13.53 11.40 8.10
C PRO A 294 -14.84 11.05 8.81
N CYS A 295 -15.75 12.01 8.97
CA CYS A 295 -17.06 11.81 9.61
C CYS A 295 -18.20 11.59 8.59
N SER A 296 -17.91 11.57 7.29
CA SER A 296 -18.92 11.25 6.26
C SER A 296 -19.35 9.78 6.32
N GLU A 297 -20.54 9.46 5.81
CA GLU A 297 -21.03 8.08 5.77
C GLU A 297 -20.10 7.16 4.96
N GLY A 298 -19.57 7.63 3.82
CA GLY A 298 -18.59 6.86 3.04
C GLY A 298 -17.31 6.54 3.81
N ALA A 299 -16.81 7.47 4.63
CA ALA A 299 -15.63 7.23 5.47
C ALA A 299 -15.92 6.24 6.61
N LYS A 300 -17.10 6.31 7.23
CA LYS A 300 -17.53 5.35 8.27
C LYS A 300 -17.65 3.94 7.69
N GLN A 301 -18.30 3.82 6.52
CA GLN A 301 -18.42 2.56 5.81
C GLN A 301 -17.05 1.98 5.45
N ALA A 302 -16.11 2.81 4.95
CA ALA A 302 -14.75 2.36 4.66
C ALA A 302 -14.00 1.84 5.90
N ILE A 303 -14.20 2.47 7.06
CA ILE A 303 -13.64 1.99 8.34
C ILE A 303 -14.22 0.62 8.69
N GLU A 304 -15.54 0.46 8.64
CA GLU A 304 -16.22 -0.81 8.95
C GLU A 304 -15.80 -1.95 8.01
N GLU A 305 -15.67 -1.65 6.71
CA GLU A 305 -15.17 -2.60 5.71
C GLU A 305 -13.73 -3.04 6.02
N CYS A 306 -12.84 -2.10 6.37
CA CYS A 306 -11.48 -2.43 6.76
C CYS A 306 -11.44 -3.25 8.06
N MET A 307 -12.25 -2.92 9.07
CA MET A 307 -12.34 -3.70 10.31
C MET A 307 -12.83 -5.13 10.03
N ARG A 308 -13.86 -5.30 9.20
CA ARG A 308 -14.38 -6.61 8.79
C ARG A 308 -13.33 -7.42 8.03
N ALA A 309 -12.64 -6.78 7.09
CA ALA A 309 -11.53 -7.36 6.35
C ALA A 309 -10.42 -7.87 7.29
N TRP A 310 -10.04 -7.06 8.29
CA TRP A 310 -9.06 -7.47 9.30
C TRP A 310 -9.57 -8.64 10.14
N LYS A 311 -10.81 -8.59 10.66
CA LYS A 311 -11.38 -9.66 11.49
C LYS A 311 -11.44 -10.99 10.74
N SER A 312 -11.94 -10.98 9.50
CA SER A 312 -11.97 -12.17 8.64
C SER A 312 -10.57 -12.71 8.35
N ALA A 313 -9.62 -11.83 8.04
CA ALA A 313 -8.22 -12.22 7.80
C ALA A 313 -7.49 -12.71 9.07
N THR A 314 -8.03 -12.43 10.27
CA THR A 314 -7.41 -12.76 11.55
C THR A 314 -8.05 -13.96 12.23
N PHE A 315 -9.37 -14.11 12.14
CA PHE A 315 -10.13 -15.15 12.87
C PHE A 315 -10.73 -16.23 11.97
N ASP A 316 -10.94 -15.97 10.66
CA ASP A 316 -11.58 -16.90 9.72
C ASP A 316 -10.56 -17.51 8.72
N PHE A 317 -9.32 -17.74 9.13
CA PHE A 317 -8.23 -18.12 8.21
C PHE A 317 -8.34 -19.54 7.63
N ASP A 318 -9.05 -20.45 8.32
CA ASP A 318 -9.21 -21.87 7.91
C ASP A 318 -10.32 -22.11 6.87
N LYS A 319 -11.17 -21.11 6.59
CA LYS A 319 -12.22 -21.27 5.57
C LYS A 319 -11.58 -21.20 4.18
N GLU A 320 -11.54 -22.33 3.47
CA GLU A 320 -11.05 -22.47 2.08
C GLU A 320 -11.67 -21.47 1.08
N ASN A 321 -12.78 -20.81 1.47
CA ASN A 321 -13.54 -19.83 0.68
C ASN A 321 -13.13 -18.36 0.86
N ASN A 322 -11.92 -18.05 1.36
CA ASN A 322 -11.41 -16.68 1.48
C ASN A 322 -11.06 -15.99 0.14
N LYS A 323 -11.94 -16.14 -0.86
CA LYS A 323 -11.96 -15.34 -2.09
C LYS A 323 -12.41 -13.94 -1.71
N GLU A 324 -11.42 -13.06 -1.61
CA GLU A 324 -11.55 -11.61 -1.54
C GLU A 324 -11.95 -11.08 -0.15
N ILE A 325 -10.93 -10.68 0.61
CA ILE A 325 -11.03 -9.96 1.90
C ILE A 325 -11.80 -8.63 1.78
N TYR A 326 -12.00 -8.17 0.55
CA TYR A 326 -12.95 -7.12 0.18
C TYR A 326 -14.11 -7.84 -0.50
N GLY A 327 -15.31 -7.79 0.07
CA GLY A 327 -16.45 -8.58 -0.38
C GLY A 327 -16.59 -8.60 -1.91
N ALA A 328 -16.87 -9.78 -2.46
CA ALA A 328 -16.96 -9.99 -3.90
C ALA A 328 -17.94 -8.99 -4.52
N VAL A 329 -17.42 -8.03 -5.29
CA VAL A 329 -18.23 -7.05 -6.00
C VAL A 329 -18.96 -7.78 -7.12
N SER A 330 -20.29 -7.68 -7.18
CA SER A 330 -21.05 -8.27 -8.28
C SER A 330 -20.80 -7.51 -9.59
N LEU A 331 -21.07 -8.13 -10.73
CA LEU A 331 -20.98 -7.43 -12.03
C LEU A 331 -21.90 -6.20 -12.08
N GLU A 332 -23.12 -6.30 -11.55
CA GLU A 332 -24.06 -5.18 -11.52
C GLU A 332 -23.56 -4.03 -10.64
N GLN A 333 -22.98 -4.34 -9.48
CA GLN A 333 -22.37 -3.32 -8.61
C GLN A 333 -21.18 -2.66 -9.31
N PHE A 334 -20.33 -3.46 -9.94
CA PHE A 334 -19.17 -2.96 -10.66
C PHE A 334 -19.56 -2.05 -11.84
N ASP A 335 -20.64 -2.37 -12.54
CA ASP A 335 -21.14 -1.53 -13.65
C ASP A 335 -21.59 -0.16 -13.16
N LYS A 336 -22.31 -0.10 -12.04
CA LYS A 336 -22.67 1.17 -11.40
C LYS A 336 -21.43 1.97 -10.99
N MET A 337 -20.43 1.32 -10.40
CA MET A 337 -19.17 1.97 -10.03
C MET A 337 -18.40 2.48 -11.25
N LEU A 338 -18.41 1.76 -12.37
CA LEU A 338 -17.79 2.20 -13.62
C LEU A 338 -18.52 3.39 -14.22
N ASP A 339 -19.85 3.41 -14.20
CA ASP A 339 -20.64 4.54 -14.69
C ASP A 339 -20.39 5.81 -13.86
N GLU A 340 -20.27 5.66 -12.53
CA GLU A 340 -20.06 6.79 -11.61
C GLU A 340 -18.62 7.31 -11.59
N PHE A 341 -17.63 6.42 -11.61
CA PHE A 341 -16.22 6.76 -11.35
C PHE A 341 -15.27 6.47 -12.50
N GLY A 342 -15.70 5.72 -13.52
CA GLY A 342 -14.87 5.28 -14.65
C GLY A 342 -14.06 6.40 -15.29
N PRO A 343 -14.68 7.51 -15.74
CA PRO A 343 -13.95 8.63 -16.35
C PRO A 343 -12.88 9.24 -15.44
N ALA A 344 -13.21 9.47 -14.16
CA ALA A 344 -12.25 10.01 -13.19
C ALA A 344 -11.12 9.01 -12.88
N TYR A 345 -11.46 7.71 -12.84
CA TYR A 345 -10.48 6.65 -12.67
C TYR A 345 -9.50 6.56 -13.83
N LEU A 346 -9.94 6.73 -15.09
CA LEU A 346 -9.05 6.74 -16.26
C LEU A 346 -8.03 7.88 -16.17
N GLU A 347 -8.45 9.08 -15.75
CA GLU A 347 -7.56 10.23 -15.57
C GLU A 347 -6.54 9.99 -14.45
N LEU A 348 -6.93 9.32 -13.37
CA LEU A 348 -6.02 8.93 -12.29
C LEU A 348 -5.04 7.84 -12.74
N ALA A 349 -5.52 6.82 -13.45
CA ALA A 349 -4.74 5.63 -13.80
C ALA A 349 -3.74 5.87 -14.93
N ARG A 350 -4.08 6.71 -15.92
CA ARG A 350 -3.27 6.95 -17.13
C ARG A 350 -1.81 7.28 -16.82
N PRO A 351 -1.46 8.26 -15.95
CA PRO A 351 -0.06 8.59 -15.67
C PRO A 351 0.71 7.43 -15.02
N ILE A 352 0.04 6.65 -14.17
CA ILE A 352 0.64 5.51 -13.46
C ILE A 352 1.01 4.41 -14.45
N LEU A 353 0.09 4.06 -15.35
CA LEU A 353 0.29 3.09 -16.42
C LEU A 353 1.37 3.55 -17.40
N ALA A 354 1.35 4.83 -17.80
CA ALA A 354 2.34 5.42 -18.70
C ALA A 354 3.77 5.32 -18.17
N ILE A 355 3.97 5.66 -16.89
CA ILE A 355 5.28 5.60 -16.23
C ILE A 355 5.78 4.16 -16.16
N GLU A 356 4.90 3.21 -15.82
CA GLU A 356 5.27 1.79 -15.77
C GLU A 356 5.66 1.25 -17.14
N ALA A 357 4.83 1.50 -18.17
CA ALA A 357 5.10 1.10 -19.54
C ALA A 357 6.45 1.66 -20.03
N ALA A 358 6.69 2.95 -19.83
CA ALA A 358 7.95 3.59 -20.20
C ALA A 358 9.17 3.03 -19.45
N ALA A 359 9.00 2.59 -18.20
CA ALA A 359 10.06 1.99 -17.42
C ALA A 359 10.35 0.53 -17.85
N LEU A 360 9.32 -0.24 -18.19
CA LEU A 360 9.46 -1.61 -18.72
C LEU A 360 10.05 -1.60 -20.13
N ARG A 361 9.61 -0.71 -21.02
CA ARG A 361 10.17 -0.56 -22.37
C ARG A 361 11.69 -0.32 -22.35
N ARG A 362 12.18 0.41 -21.36
CA ARG A 362 13.61 0.72 -21.17
C ARG A 362 14.37 -0.35 -20.37
N ALA A 363 13.71 -1.41 -19.93
CA ALA A 363 14.34 -2.42 -19.09
C ALA A 363 15.44 -3.17 -19.86
N PRO A 364 16.58 -3.49 -19.22
CA PRO A 364 17.71 -4.14 -19.90
C PRO A 364 17.36 -5.48 -20.56
N TRP A 365 16.37 -6.20 -20.04
CA TRP A 365 15.92 -7.47 -20.59
C TRP A 365 14.92 -7.35 -21.75
N MET A 366 14.36 -6.17 -21.98
CA MET A 366 13.42 -5.90 -23.09
C MET A 366 14.14 -5.47 -24.38
N ARG A 367 15.45 -5.21 -24.32
CA ARG A 367 16.25 -4.97 -25.53
C ARG A 367 16.37 -6.28 -26.31
N ARG A 368 15.59 -6.42 -27.39
CA ARG A 368 15.89 -7.39 -28.45
C ARG A 368 17.32 -7.10 -28.93
N GLN A 369 18.13 -8.13 -29.16
CA GLN A 369 19.42 -7.96 -29.82
C GLN A 369 19.17 -7.36 -31.22
N GLN A 370 19.22 -6.03 -31.34
CA GLN A 370 19.64 -5.40 -32.60
C GLN A 370 21.16 -5.49 -32.66
N GLN A 371 21.68 -6.70 -32.75
CA GLN A 371 23.04 -6.99 -33.17
C GLN A 371 22.97 -8.33 -33.91
N LEU A 372 22.73 -8.23 -35.21
CA LEU A 372 23.23 -9.08 -36.29
C LEU A 372 22.53 -8.60 -37.58
N GLN A 373 23.05 -7.51 -38.15
CA GLN A 373 23.18 -7.36 -39.60
C GLN A 373 24.60 -6.91 -39.88
#